data_AF-A0A2X2SM99-F1
#
_entry.id   AF-A0A2X2SM99-F1
#
_cell.length_a   1.000
_cell.length_b   1.000
_cell.length_c   1.000
_cell.angle_alpha   90.00
_cell.angle_beta   90.00
_cell.angle_gamma   90.00
#
_symmetry.space_group_name_H-M   'P 1'
#
loop_
_entity.id
_entity.type
_entity.pdbx_description
1 polymer ?
#
loop_
_entity_poly.entity_id
_entity_poly.type
_entity_poly.pdbx_seq_one_letter_code
_entity_poly.pdbx_strand_id
1 'polypeptide(L)'
;MYQLIKQTHSLCAYLVLAVLIIAVINALMGFFGKRKYFGIKDLRLSLFALVFSHIQLLLGLLVYVTTPRLQMWSEGAKVVMKDSLLRQLLVEHPIMNIIAVTLITVGWIKLKKQTEVRKMYGKIALFYGIALVCLLSMIPWKLWWSV
;
A
#
# COMPACT_ATOMS: atom_id res chain seq x y z
N MET A 1 22.24 6.36 8.88
CA MET A 1 21.67 5.73 7.66
C MET A 1 20.23 5.27 7.87
N TYR A 2 19.92 4.39 8.83
CA TYR A 2 18.54 3.91 9.09
C TYR A 2 17.49 5.02 9.25
N GLN A 3 17.76 6.05 10.07
CA GLN A 3 16.79 7.12 10.31
C GLN A 3 16.41 7.89 9.04
N LEU A 4 17.39 8.18 8.17
CA LEU A 4 17.14 8.84 6.90
C LEU A 4 16.20 7.99 6.01
N ILE A 5 16.49 6.69 5.88
CA ILE A 5 15.66 5.77 5.10
C ILE A 5 14.24 5.67 5.69
N LYS A 6 14.13 5.58 7.03
CA LYS A 6 12.85 5.55 7.74
C LYS A 6 12.02 6.82 7.47
N GLN A 7 12.64 8.00 7.55
CA GLN A 7 11.99 9.28 7.28
C GLN A 7 11.52 9.37 5.82
N THR A 8 12.38 9.01 4.87
CA THR A 8 12.02 8.96 3.44
C THR A 8 10.85 8.00 3.19
N HIS A 9 10.90 6.80 3.77
CA HIS A 9 9.82 5.82 3.67
C HIS A 9 8.51 6.35 4.25
N SER A 10 8.55 7.05 5.39
CA SER A 10 7.33 7.59 6.00
C SER A 10 6.74 8.75 5.20
N LEU A 11 7.57 9.67 4.68
CA LEU A 11 7.11 10.74 3.80
C LEU A 11 6.48 10.19 2.53
N CYS A 12 7.10 9.18 1.93
CA CYS A 12 6.56 8.49 0.76
C CYS A 12 5.23 7.77 1.10
N ALA A 13 5.09 7.23 2.31
CA ALA A 13 3.85 6.59 2.77
C ALA A 13 2.65 7.56 2.72
N TYR A 14 2.82 8.80 3.19
CA TYR A 14 1.76 9.82 3.12
C TYR A 14 1.36 10.12 1.68
N LEU A 15 2.33 10.23 0.76
CA LEU A 15 2.07 10.44 -0.66
C LEU A 15 1.30 9.25 -1.26
N VAL A 16 1.72 8.02 -0.96
CA VAL A 16 1.08 6.79 -1.46
C VAL A 16 -0.36 6.70 -0.97
N LEU A 17 -0.60 6.92 0.32
CA LEU A 17 -1.95 6.91 0.90
C LEU A 17 -2.83 7.97 0.25
N ALA A 18 -2.33 9.20 0.08
CA ALA A 18 -3.10 10.26 -0.56
C ALA A 18 -3.48 9.89 -2.01
N VAL A 19 -2.52 9.46 -2.83
CA VAL A 19 -2.78 9.08 -4.22
C VAL A 19 -3.70 7.86 -4.32
N LEU A 20 -3.52 6.86 -3.46
CA LEU A 20 -4.35 5.66 -3.44
C LEU A 20 -5.79 5.96 -3.01
N ILE A 21 -5.98 6.79 -1.98
CA ILE A 21 -7.32 7.24 -1.55
C ILE A 21 -8.02 7.98 -2.68
N ILE A 22 -7.34 8.93 -3.33
CA ILE A 22 -7.90 9.68 -4.47
C ILE A 22 -8.25 8.73 -5.62
N ALA A 23 -7.40 7.73 -5.92
CA ALA A 23 -7.68 6.72 -6.93
C ALA A 23 -8.92 5.88 -6.60
N VAL A 24 -9.08 5.44 -5.36
CA VAL A 24 -10.24 4.67 -4.89
C VAL A 24 -11.51 5.52 -4.96
N ILE A 25 -11.50 6.75 -4.43
CA ILE A 25 -12.65 7.66 -4.47
C ILE A 25 -13.06 7.94 -5.92
N ASN A 26 -12.11 8.27 -6.79
CA ASN A 26 -12.39 8.51 -8.21
C ASN A 26 -13.00 7.27 -8.89
N ALA A 27 -12.50 6.07 -8.56
CA ALA A 27 -13.03 4.82 -9.10
C ALA A 27 -14.45 4.53 -8.59
N LEU A 28 -14.74 4.76 -7.31
CA LEU A 28 -16.09 4.61 -6.74
C LEU A 28 -17.07 5.60 -7.38
N MET A 29 -16.68 6.88 -7.51
CA MET A 29 -17.49 7.90 -8.19
C MET A 29 -17.75 7.53 -9.66
N GLY A 30 -16.73 7.03 -10.36
CA GLY A 30 -16.87 6.57 -11.75
C GLY A 30 -17.82 5.38 -11.88
N PHE A 31 -17.74 4.43 -10.95
CA PHE A 31 -18.58 3.22 -10.94
C PHE A 31 -20.04 3.51 -10.58
N PHE A 32 -20.30 4.20 -9.47
CA PHE A 32 -21.66 4.50 -9.01
C PHE A 32 -22.33 5.61 -9.80
N GLY A 33 -21.55 6.61 -10.22
CA GLY A 33 -22.01 7.69 -11.10
C GLY A 33 -22.22 7.26 -12.56
N LYS A 34 -21.97 5.98 -12.90
CA LYS A 34 -22.13 5.42 -14.25
C LYS A 34 -21.46 6.29 -15.32
N ARG A 35 -20.22 6.75 -15.05
CA ARG A 35 -19.48 7.60 -16.01
C ARG A 35 -19.36 6.87 -17.36
N LYS A 36 -19.64 7.59 -18.44
CA LYS A 36 -19.67 7.04 -19.80
C LYS A 36 -18.30 6.83 -20.42
N TYR A 37 -17.27 7.47 -19.86
CA TYR A 37 -15.91 7.46 -20.40
C TYR A 37 -14.89 7.26 -19.29
N PHE A 38 -13.81 6.52 -19.59
CA PHE A 38 -12.64 6.37 -18.74
C PHE A 38 -11.49 7.17 -19.35
N GLY A 39 -11.11 8.26 -18.69
CA GLY A 39 -10.16 9.22 -19.27
C GLY A 39 -8.71 8.95 -18.94
N ILE A 40 -7.83 9.67 -19.65
CA ILE A 40 -6.39 9.66 -19.41
C ILE A 40 -6.07 10.04 -17.96
N LYS A 41 -6.84 10.97 -17.37
CA LYS A 41 -6.68 11.35 -15.96
C LYS A 41 -6.95 10.18 -15.00
N ASP A 42 -8.00 9.40 -15.25
CA ASP A 42 -8.35 8.22 -14.44
C ASP A 42 -7.27 7.13 -14.54
N LEU A 43 -6.76 6.93 -15.76
CA LEU A 43 -5.68 5.99 -16.04
C LEU A 43 -4.38 6.39 -15.32
N ARG A 44 -3.98 7.66 -15.44
CA ARG A 44 -2.77 8.19 -14.79
C ARG A 44 -2.86 8.12 -13.28
N LEU A 45 -4.03 8.45 -12.71
CA LEU A 45 -4.26 8.36 -11.28
C LEU A 45 -4.09 6.92 -10.78
N SER A 46 -4.67 5.95 -11.49
CA SER A 46 -4.52 4.52 -11.17
C SER A 46 -3.06 4.04 -11.32
N LEU A 47 -2.36 4.55 -12.33
CA LEU A 47 -0.94 4.25 -12.58
C LEU A 47 -0.03 4.84 -11.50
N PHE A 48 -0.26 6.08 -11.06
CA PHE A 48 0.55 6.70 -10.01
C PHE A 48 0.40 5.98 -8.68
N ALA A 49 -0.82 5.58 -8.31
CA ALA A 49 -1.05 4.74 -7.14
C ALA A 49 -0.26 3.41 -7.24
N LEU A 50 -0.23 2.77 -8.41
CA LEU A 50 0.59 1.57 -8.65
C LEU A 50 2.09 1.85 -8.43
N VAL A 51 2.64 2.83 -9.15
CA VAL A 51 4.08 3.13 -9.14
C VAL A 51 4.55 3.54 -7.75
N PHE A 52 3.87 4.49 -7.11
CA PHE A 52 4.25 4.94 -5.77
C PHE A 52 4.15 3.80 -4.74
N SER A 53 3.13 2.94 -4.82
CA SER A 53 3.02 1.80 -3.90
C SER A 53 4.18 0.80 -4.03
N HIS A 54 4.72 0.61 -5.24
CA HIS A 54 5.90 -0.24 -5.45
C HIS A 54 7.18 0.41 -4.92
N ILE A 55 7.37 1.71 -5.18
CA ILE A 55 8.49 2.48 -4.61
C ILE A 55 8.45 2.41 -3.08
N GLN A 56 7.25 2.58 -2.50
CA GLN A 56 7.04 2.49 -1.06
C GLN A 56 7.39 1.12 -0.49
N LEU A 57 7.03 0.04 -1.19
CA LEU A 57 7.38 -1.31 -0.78
C LEU A 57 8.90 -1.52 -0.79
N LEU A 58 9.60 -1.04 -1.83
CA LEU A 58 11.06 -1.14 -1.90
C LEU A 58 11.72 -0.35 -0.77
N LEU A 59 11.26 0.87 -0.50
CA LEU A 59 11.72 1.65 0.66
C LEU A 59 11.42 0.92 1.98
N GLY A 60 10.27 0.26 2.09
CA GLY A 60 9.87 -0.51 3.27
C GLY A 60 10.76 -1.72 3.51
N LEU A 61 11.15 -2.43 2.44
CA LEU A 61 12.13 -3.52 2.51
C LEU A 61 13.51 -3.00 2.93
N LEU A 62 13.93 -1.83 2.44
CA LEU A 62 15.16 -1.18 2.91
C LEU A 62 15.10 -0.84 4.40
N VAL A 63 13.98 -0.29 4.88
CA VAL A 63 13.77 -0.04 6.32
C VAL A 63 13.80 -1.35 7.10
N TYR A 64 13.20 -2.42 6.58
CA TYR A 64 13.15 -3.73 7.21
C TYR A 64 14.54 -4.32 7.42
N VAL A 65 15.39 -4.32 6.40
CA VAL A 65 16.74 -4.92 6.51
C VAL A 65 17.74 -4.04 7.27
N THR A 66 17.47 -2.74 7.39
CA THR A 66 18.36 -1.79 8.09
C THR A 66 17.90 -1.47 9.52
N THR A 67 16.76 -1.99 9.98
CA THR A 67 16.25 -1.69 11.31
C THR A 67 17.04 -2.42 12.41
N PRO A 68 17.37 -1.75 13.54
CA PRO A 68 18.00 -2.42 14.67
C PRO A 68 17.12 -3.52 15.28
N ARG A 69 15.79 -3.43 15.11
CA ARG A 69 14.83 -4.44 15.59
C ARG A 69 14.99 -5.80 14.92
N LEU A 70 15.70 -5.88 13.79
CA LEU A 70 15.97 -7.15 13.12
C LEU A 70 16.84 -8.08 14.00
N GLN A 71 17.63 -7.52 14.92
CA GLN A 71 18.42 -8.29 15.88
C GLN A 71 17.56 -9.17 16.81
N MET A 72 16.29 -8.79 17.03
CA MET A 72 15.36 -9.57 17.88
C MET A 72 15.09 -10.97 17.33
N TRP A 73 15.33 -11.22 16.04
CA TRP A 73 15.25 -12.58 15.48
C TRP A 73 16.29 -13.52 16.07
N SER A 74 17.43 -13.02 16.55
CA SER A 74 18.47 -13.82 17.22
C SER A 74 18.04 -14.31 18.60
N GLU A 75 17.10 -13.63 19.26
CA GLU A 75 16.48 -14.06 20.52
C GLU A 75 15.42 -15.16 20.30
N GLY A 76 15.13 -15.49 19.04
CA GLY A 76 14.25 -16.56 18.63
C GLY A 76 12.85 -16.10 18.21
N ALA A 77 12.27 -16.80 17.23
CA ALA A 77 10.97 -16.47 16.65
C ALA A 77 9.83 -16.40 17.70
N LYS A 78 9.91 -17.21 18.77
CA LYS A 78 8.90 -17.20 19.85
C LYS A 78 8.87 -15.87 20.60
N VAL A 79 10.01 -15.18 20.74
CA VAL A 79 10.09 -13.85 21.38
C VAL A 79 9.42 -12.81 20.50
N VAL A 80 9.80 -12.76 19.22
CA VAL A 80 9.22 -11.85 18.22
C VAL A 80 7.70 -12.03 18.11
N MET A 81 7.21 -13.26 18.09
CA MET A 81 5.78 -13.55 17.96
C MET A 81 4.97 -13.26 19.22
N LYS A 82 5.59 -13.27 20.41
CA LYS A 82 4.92 -12.96 21.67
C LYS A 82 4.75 -11.47 21.89
N ASP A 83 5.74 -10.67 21.48
CA ASP A 83 5.65 -9.22 21.59
C ASP A 83 4.78 -8.65 20.45
N SER A 84 3.69 -7.98 20.81
CA SER A 84 2.74 -7.44 19.83
C SER A 84 3.36 -6.40 18.89
N LEU A 85 4.31 -5.60 19.37
CA LEU A 85 4.94 -4.55 18.57
C LEU A 85 5.97 -5.14 17.61
N LEU A 86 6.78 -6.09 18.09
CA LEU A 86 7.75 -6.80 17.24
C LEU A 86 7.05 -7.62 16.18
N ARG A 87 5.99 -8.36 16.52
CA ARG A 87 5.19 -9.13 15.56
C ARG A 87 4.56 -8.21 14.51
N GLN A 88 3.98 -7.09 14.93
CA GLN A 88 3.39 -6.13 14.00
C GLN A 88 4.44 -5.60 13.02
N LEU A 89 5.61 -5.16 13.49
CA LEU A 89 6.63 -4.53 12.63
C LEU A 89 7.42 -5.53 11.77
N LEU A 90 7.77 -6.68 12.34
CA LEU A 90 8.71 -7.62 11.70
C LEU A 90 7.99 -8.69 10.86
N VAL A 91 6.68 -8.87 11.04
CA VAL A 91 5.91 -9.93 10.39
C VAL A 91 4.66 -9.38 9.72
N GLU A 92 3.71 -8.85 10.49
CA GLU A 92 2.36 -8.52 9.99
C GLU A 92 2.41 -7.35 8.98
N HIS A 93 3.15 -6.29 9.30
CA HIS A 93 3.31 -5.11 8.45
C HIS A 93 3.95 -5.43 7.08
N PRO A 94 5.14 -6.04 6.98
CA PRO A 94 5.73 -6.34 5.68
C PRO A 94 4.89 -7.32 4.86
N ILE A 95 4.29 -8.35 5.50
CA ILE A 95 3.45 -9.33 4.80
C ILE A 95 2.20 -8.65 4.23
N MET A 96 1.49 -7.85 5.04
CA MET A 96 0.29 -7.18 4.57
C MET A 96 0.58 -6.14 3.50
N ASN A 97 1.72 -5.44 3.58
CA ASN A 97 2.15 -4.51 2.53
C ASN A 97 2.39 -5.22 1.19
N ILE A 98 3.02 -6.41 1.21
CA ILE A 98 3.23 -7.22 0.00
C ILE A 98 1.88 -7.66 -0.59
N ILE A 99 0.94 -8.12 0.26
CA ILE A 99 -0.41 -8.48 -0.17
C ILE A 99 -1.13 -7.27 -0.79
N ALA A 100 -1.08 -6.11 -0.13
CA ALA A 100 -1.71 -4.89 -0.63
C ALA A 100 -1.14 -4.47 -1.99
N VAL A 101 0.19 -4.46 -2.15
CA VAL A 101 0.83 -4.10 -3.42
C VAL A 101 0.51 -5.10 -4.52
N THR A 102 0.43 -6.39 -4.18
CA THR A 102 0.01 -7.43 -5.13
C THR A 102 -1.42 -7.20 -5.60
N LEU A 103 -2.34 -6.85 -4.70
CA LEU A 103 -3.72 -6.50 -5.06
C LEU A 103 -3.77 -5.28 -5.98
N ILE A 104 -2.96 -4.24 -5.72
CA ILE A 104 -2.84 -3.06 -6.59
C ILE A 104 -2.37 -3.49 -7.99
N THR A 105 -1.34 -4.34 -8.09
CA THR A 105 -0.86 -4.87 -9.38
C THR A 105 -1.94 -5.67 -10.11
N VAL A 106 -2.68 -6.52 -9.41
CA VAL A 106 -3.79 -7.29 -9.99
C VAL A 106 -4.90 -6.35 -10.48
N GLY A 107 -5.25 -5.32 -9.70
CA GLY A 107 -6.22 -4.29 -10.08
C GLY A 107 -5.82 -3.60 -11.38
N TRP A 108 -4.56 -3.18 -11.49
CA TRP A 108 -4.00 -2.55 -12.69
C TRP A 108 -4.02 -3.47 -13.91
N ILE A 109 -3.57 -4.72 -13.77
CA ILE A 109 -3.59 -5.70 -14.86
C ILE A 109 -5.02 -5.96 -15.33
N LYS A 110 -5.97 -6.11 -14.39
CA LYS A 110 -7.38 -6.34 -14.73
C LYS A 110 -8.05 -5.14 -15.37
N LEU A 111 -7.73 -3.91 -14.94
CA LEU A 111 -8.17 -2.66 -15.57
C LEU A 111 -7.79 -2.65 -17.06
N LYS A 112 -6.52 -2.89 -17.39
CA LYS A 112 -6.02 -2.87 -18.78
C LYS A 112 -6.69 -3.90 -19.70
N LYS A 113 -7.26 -4.97 -19.13
CA LYS A 113 -7.96 -6.02 -19.88
C LYS A 113 -9.45 -5.76 -20.06
N GLN A 114 -10.01 -4.68 -19.49
CA GLN A 114 -11.42 -4.34 -19.66
C GLN A 114 -11.63 -3.47 -20.91
N THR A 115 -12.78 -3.63 -21.55
CA THR A 115 -13.27 -2.75 -22.63
C THR A 115 -14.46 -1.91 -22.19
N GLU A 116 -15.22 -2.37 -21.19
CA GLU A 116 -16.36 -1.65 -20.63
C GLU A 116 -15.92 -0.67 -19.53
N VAL A 117 -16.28 0.61 -19.68
CA VAL A 117 -15.92 1.70 -18.75
C VAL A 117 -16.35 1.41 -17.32
N ARG A 118 -17.56 0.90 -17.11
CA ARG A 118 -18.04 0.57 -15.76
C ARG A 118 -17.20 -0.52 -15.12
N LYS A 119 -16.79 -1.54 -15.87
CA LYS A 119 -15.89 -2.59 -15.36
C LYS A 119 -14.49 -2.06 -15.08
N MET A 120 -13.97 -1.12 -15.87
CA MET A 120 -12.68 -0.46 -15.61
C MET A 120 -12.67 0.19 -14.21
N TYR A 121 -13.64 1.06 -13.92
CA TYR A 121 -13.79 1.67 -12.61
C TYR A 121 -14.04 0.63 -11.50
N GLY A 122 -14.86 -0.38 -11.77
CA GLY A 122 -15.17 -1.43 -10.79
C GLY A 122 -13.94 -2.27 -10.40
N LYS A 123 -13.03 -2.57 -11.32
CA LYS A 123 -11.78 -3.29 -10.99
C LYS A 123 -10.86 -2.46 -10.11
N ILE A 124 -10.68 -1.18 -10.41
CA ILE A 124 -9.85 -0.30 -9.56
C ILE A 124 -10.50 -0.11 -8.19
N ALA A 125 -11.79 0.20 -8.12
CA ALA A 125 -12.51 0.38 -6.86
C ALA A 125 -12.38 -0.86 -5.95
N LEU A 126 -12.55 -2.06 -6.50
CA LEU A 126 -12.46 -3.30 -5.73
C LEU A 126 -11.03 -3.57 -5.25
N PHE A 127 -10.07 -3.66 -6.16
CA PHE A 127 -8.71 -4.10 -5.81
C PHE A 127 -7.94 -3.03 -5.03
N TYR A 128 -8.03 -1.76 -5.44
CA TYR A 128 -7.35 -0.67 -4.73
C TYR A 128 -8.07 -0.36 -3.42
N GLY A 129 -9.39 -0.54 -3.34
CA GLY A 129 -10.15 -0.39 -2.11
C GLY A 129 -9.74 -1.43 -1.05
N ILE A 130 -9.65 -2.71 -1.43
CA ILE A 130 -9.16 -3.76 -0.52
C ILE A 130 -7.72 -3.49 -0.12
N ALA A 131 -6.85 -3.13 -1.07
CA ALA A 131 -5.46 -2.79 -0.77
C ALA A 131 -5.34 -1.62 0.21
N LEU A 132 -6.16 -0.58 0.06
CA LEU A 132 -6.20 0.56 0.97
C LEU A 132 -6.58 0.12 2.40
N VAL A 133 -7.58 -0.75 2.54
CA VAL A 133 -7.96 -1.31 3.85
C VAL A 133 -6.83 -2.13 4.45
N CYS A 134 -6.17 -2.99 3.66
CA CYS A 134 -5.01 -3.75 4.10
C CYS A 134 -3.89 -2.84 4.63
N LEU A 135 -3.52 -1.79 3.88
CA LEU A 135 -2.49 -0.83 4.30
C LEU A 135 -2.89 -0.13 5.60
N LEU A 136 -4.10 0.44 5.68
CA LEU A 136 -4.57 1.14 6.88
C LEU A 136 -4.62 0.24 8.13
N SER A 137 -4.94 -1.05 7.95
CA SER A 137 -5.02 -2.02 9.05
C SER A 137 -3.66 -2.33 9.68
N MET A 138 -2.56 -2.19 8.93
CA MET A 138 -1.22 -2.58 9.38
C MET A 138 -0.26 -1.41 9.53
N ILE A 139 -0.74 -0.16 9.46
CA ILE A 139 0.07 1.00 9.86
C ILE A 139 0.38 0.88 11.37
N PRO A 140 1.67 1.00 11.78
CA PRO A 140 2.02 1.03 13.19
C PRO A 140 1.68 2.41 13.78
N TRP A 141 0.39 2.67 14.00
CA TRP A 141 -0.14 3.98 14.40
C TRP A 141 0.53 4.57 15.63
N LYS A 142 0.94 3.73 16.59
CA LYS A 142 1.70 4.16 17.79
C LYS A 142 3.04 4.81 17.44
N LEU A 143 3.68 4.36 16.36
CA LEU A 143 4.99 4.83 15.90
C LEU A 143 4.88 5.85 14.76
N TRP A 144 3.74 5.93 14.10
CA TRP A 144 3.48 6.83 12.96
C TRP A 144 3.64 8.31 13.32
N TRP A 145 3.25 8.69 14.54
CA TRP A 145 3.38 10.07 15.05
C TRP A 145 4.78 10.39 15.58
N SER A 146 5.65 9.38 15.68
CA SER A 146 7.04 9.50 16.16
C SER A 146 8.07 9.56 15.02
N VAL A 147 7.60 9.92 13.82
CA VAL A 147 8.39 10.06 12.60
C VAL A 147 8.99 11.45 12.53
#